data_AF-A0A7C9PJP9-F1
#
_entry.id   AF-A0A7C9PJP9-F1
#
_cell.length_a   1.000
_cell.length_b   1.000
_cell.length_c   1.000
_cell.angle_alpha   90.00
_cell.angle_beta   90.00
_cell.angle_gamma   90.00
#
_symmetry.space_group_name_H-M   'P 1'
#
loop_
_entity.id
_entity.type
_entity.pdbx_description
1 polymer ?
#
loop_
_entity_poly.entity_id
_entity_poly.type
_entity_poly.pdbx_seq_one_letter_code
_entity_poly.pdbx_strand_id
1 'polypeptide(L)'
;MPQRPRDPRASLSLSLMLPLLAALAAGLPGAPARAEEDKRLAQTREIARRAQAAAQAAQQDAATQRAEVARLQAELQARQREAAGARQQGERAAGQVQQRLLDAQAGQSQCQQALQVQQAAQAQCQQAQTDTQARQQQLEAQLAEQRQLTARLAALLEESVASMARTETANRELHTLALQAVAAWGQAPDPAQAPSVLGEPFLRLSQARRESEAERWRQRIDALRAGR
;
A
#
# COMPACT_ATOMS: atom_id res chain seq x y z
N MET A 1 -11.88 -55.20 4.48
CA MET A 1 -10.70 -55.91 5.04
C MET A 1 -10.54 -55.51 6.51
N PRO A 2 -11.13 -56.24 7.48
CA PRO A 2 -10.78 -56.06 8.89
C PRO A 2 -9.59 -56.97 9.27
N GLN A 3 -8.54 -56.36 9.80
CA GLN A 3 -7.33 -57.03 10.29
C GLN A 3 -7.48 -57.39 11.78
N ARG A 4 -7.11 -58.64 12.13
CA ARG A 4 -6.81 -59.10 13.50
C ARG A 4 -5.58 -58.36 14.05
N PRO A 5 -5.43 -58.25 15.38
CA PRO A 5 -4.39 -59.05 16.06
C PRO A 5 -4.84 -59.58 17.44
N ARG A 6 -4.65 -60.88 17.73
CA ARG A 6 -3.54 -61.52 18.49
C ARG A 6 -3.70 -61.48 20.01
N ASP A 7 -3.80 -62.69 20.56
CA ASP A 7 -3.54 -63.07 21.96
C ASP A 7 -2.17 -62.60 22.45
N PRO A 8 -1.99 -62.54 23.77
CA PRO A 8 -0.97 -63.41 24.33
C PRO A 8 -1.30 -64.02 25.71
N ARG A 9 -0.85 -65.28 25.87
CA ARG A 9 -0.16 -65.88 27.03
C ARG A 9 -0.97 -66.05 28.34
N ALA A 10 -1.28 -67.28 28.74
CA ALA A 10 -0.40 -68.31 29.33
C ALA A 10 -0.15 -68.12 30.84
N SER A 11 -0.79 -68.98 31.64
CA SER A 11 -0.32 -69.48 32.94
C SER A 11 -1.35 -70.53 33.41
N LEU A 12 -1.16 -71.83 33.18
CA LEU A 12 -0.34 -72.78 33.96
C LEU A 12 -0.62 -72.74 35.48
N SER A 13 -1.49 -73.65 35.92
CA SER A 13 -1.44 -74.35 37.21
C SER A 13 -2.45 -75.51 37.09
N LEU A 14 -2.11 -76.78 36.85
CA LEU A 14 -1.10 -77.65 37.44
C LEU A 14 -1.26 -77.75 38.97
N SER A 15 -2.13 -78.66 39.40
CA SER A 15 -2.07 -79.38 40.68
C SER A 15 -2.97 -80.61 40.54
N LEU A 16 -2.36 -81.77 40.27
CA LEU A 16 -1.97 -82.79 41.24
C LEU A 16 -3.19 -83.61 41.68
N MET A 17 -3.50 -84.78 41.08
CA MET A 17 -2.82 -86.07 41.29
C MET A 17 -2.47 -86.29 42.77
N LEU A 18 -3.34 -86.97 43.52
CA LEU A 18 -3.18 -88.41 43.79
C LEU A 18 -4.36 -88.93 44.66
N PRO A 19 -4.69 -90.23 44.52
CA PRO A 19 -5.66 -90.95 45.35
C PRO A 19 -4.99 -91.41 46.64
N LEU A 20 -5.62 -92.35 47.36
CA LEU A 20 -4.98 -93.48 48.07
C LEU A 20 -5.46 -93.63 49.53
N LEU A 21 -6.03 -94.82 49.77
CA LEU A 21 -5.94 -95.66 50.98
C LEU A 21 -6.58 -95.20 52.29
N ALA A 22 -7.49 -96.05 52.81
CA ALA A 22 -7.17 -97.03 53.87
C ALA A 22 -8.50 -97.60 54.42
N ALA A 23 -8.78 -98.90 54.22
CA ALA A 23 -8.50 -99.98 55.19
C ALA A 23 -9.42 -99.89 56.44
N LEU A 24 -10.45 -100.73 56.56
CA LEU A 24 -10.37 -102.13 56.98
C LEU A 24 -9.69 -102.28 58.35
N ALA A 25 -10.48 -102.46 59.41
CA ALA A 25 -10.08 -103.20 60.59
C ALA A 25 -11.28 -103.55 61.48
N ALA A 26 -11.66 -104.83 61.44
CA ALA A 26 -12.32 -105.51 62.54
C ALA A 26 -11.32 -105.73 63.68
N GLY A 27 -11.80 -105.60 64.92
CA GLY A 27 -11.41 -106.39 66.09
C GLY A 27 -9.97 -106.29 66.62
N LEU A 28 -9.83 -105.79 67.86
CA LEU A 28 -9.07 -106.43 68.95
C LEU A 28 -9.18 -105.58 70.24
N PRO A 29 -9.50 -106.16 71.42
CA PRO A 29 -9.36 -105.46 72.69
C PRO A 29 -8.03 -105.80 73.36
N GLY A 30 -7.32 -104.79 73.86
CA GLY A 30 -6.13 -104.95 74.69
C GLY A 30 -5.47 -103.62 75.02
N ALA A 31 -5.78 -103.05 76.18
CA ALA A 31 -5.11 -101.89 76.79
C ALA A 31 -3.63 -102.22 77.11
N PRO A 32 -2.65 -101.30 76.98
CA PRO A 32 -2.71 -99.91 77.44
C PRO A 32 -2.11 -98.90 76.43
N ALA A 33 -2.92 -98.33 75.54
CA ALA A 33 -2.48 -97.30 74.55
C ALA A 33 -3.22 -95.95 74.68
N ARG A 34 -4.18 -95.83 75.60
CA ARG A 34 -5.10 -94.68 75.67
C ARG A 34 -4.43 -93.34 75.97
N ALA A 35 -3.36 -93.32 76.77
CA ALA A 35 -2.65 -92.08 77.10
C ALA A 35 -1.79 -91.52 75.95
N GLU A 36 -1.33 -92.36 75.01
CA GLU A 36 -0.64 -91.90 73.80
C GLU A 36 -1.62 -91.50 72.70
N GLU A 37 -2.74 -92.22 72.57
CA GLU A 37 -3.82 -91.88 71.64
C GLU A 37 -4.43 -90.51 71.96
N ASP A 38 -4.65 -90.20 73.25
CA ASP A 38 -5.14 -88.88 73.67
C ASP A 38 -4.15 -87.74 73.38
N LYS A 39 -2.83 -87.98 73.52
CA LYS A 39 -1.79 -87.00 73.13
C LYS A 39 -1.75 -86.79 71.62
N ARG A 40 -1.89 -87.85 70.83
CA ARG A 40 -1.95 -87.77 69.36
C ARG A 40 -3.21 -87.05 68.90
N LEU A 41 -4.36 -87.30 69.52
CA LEU A 41 -5.63 -86.59 69.26
C LEU A 41 -5.58 -85.10 69.67
N ALA A 42 -4.87 -84.77 70.75
CA ALA A 42 -4.63 -83.37 71.13
C ALA A 42 -3.72 -82.66 70.11
N GLN A 43 -2.65 -83.30 69.66
CA GLN A 43 -1.75 -82.78 68.63
C GLN A 43 -2.44 -82.59 67.28
N THR A 44 -3.28 -83.54 66.84
CA THR A 44 -4.03 -83.38 65.58
C THR A 44 -5.06 -82.25 65.66
N ARG A 45 -5.71 -82.05 66.81
CA ARG A 45 -6.61 -80.90 67.04
C ARG A 45 -5.85 -79.57 67.06
N GLU A 46 -4.65 -79.55 67.65
CA GLU A 46 -3.81 -78.35 67.65
C GLU A 46 -3.32 -78.02 66.24
N ILE A 47 -2.89 -79.02 65.46
CA ILE A 47 -2.54 -78.87 64.04
C ILE A 47 -3.75 -78.39 63.22
N ALA A 48 -4.94 -78.95 63.45
CA ALA A 48 -6.16 -78.51 62.78
C ALA A 48 -6.54 -77.07 63.13
N ARG A 49 -6.38 -76.64 64.40
CA ARG A 49 -6.58 -75.24 64.81
C ARG A 49 -5.57 -74.30 64.17
N ARG A 50 -4.29 -74.69 64.10
CA ARG A 50 -3.25 -73.92 63.41
C ARG A 50 -3.53 -73.82 61.90
N ALA A 51 -3.97 -74.91 61.27
CA ALA A 51 -4.36 -74.92 59.86
C ALA A 51 -5.60 -74.04 59.61
N GLN A 52 -6.60 -74.07 60.49
CA GLN A 52 -7.78 -73.20 60.40
C GLN A 52 -7.43 -71.73 60.59
N ALA A 53 -6.56 -71.40 61.55
CA ALA A 53 -6.05 -70.05 61.76
C ALA A 53 -5.23 -69.55 60.54
N ALA A 54 -4.40 -70.42 59.96
CA ALA A 54 -3.64 -70.11 58.75
C ALA A 54 -4.56 -69.89 57.53
N ALA A 55 -5.63 -70.68 57.39
CA ALA A 55 -6.62 -70.49 56.34
C ALA A 55 -7.40 -69.17 56.51
N GLN A 56 -7.75 -68.80 57.75
CA GLN A 56 -8.39 -67.51 58.03
C GLN A 56 -7.44 -66.33 57.76
N ALA A 57 -6.18 -66.43 58.17
CA ALA A 57 -5.16 -65.43 57.85
C ALA A 57 -4.97 -65.27 56.33
N ALA A 58 -4.86 -66.37 55.59
CA ALA A 58 -4.76 -66.34 54.14
C ALA A 58 -6.01 -65.75 53.45
N GLN A 59 -7.21 -65.96 54.00
CA GLN A 59 -8.43 -65.31 53.51
C GLN A 59 -8.45 -63.81 53.78
N GLN A 60 -7.95 -63.37 54.94
CA GLN A 60 -7.80 -61.95 55.27
C GLN A 60 -6.77 -61.29 54.35
N ASP A 61 -5.62 -61.93 54.14
CA ASP A 61 -4.57 -61.45 53.22
C ASP A 61 -5.08 -61.38 51.76
N ALA A 62 -5.85 -62.37 51.32
CA ALA A 62 -6.47 -62.32 49.99
C ALA A 62 -7.51 -61.18 49.89
N ALA A 63 -8.25 -60.89 50.97
CA ALA A 63 -9.20 -59.79 51.00
C ALA A 63 -8.52 -58.42 50.98
N THR A 64 -7.44 -58.24 51.74
CA THR A 64 -6.64 -57.00 51.74
C THR A 64 -5.98 -56.77 50.38
N GLN A 65 -5.38 -57.80 49.78
CA GLN A 65 -4.81 -57.71 48.43
C GLN A 65 -5.87 -57.35 47.38
N ARG A 66 -7.07 -57.93 47.45
CA ARG A 66 -8.18 -57.56 46.55
C ARG A 66 -8.60 -56.09 46.73
N ALA A 67 -8.64 -55.61 47.97
CA ALA A 67 -8.95 -54.20 48.25
C ALA A 67 -7.86 -53.26 47.73
N GLU A 68 -6.58 -53.62 47.87
CA GLU A 68 -5.45 -52.87 47.34
C GLU A 68 -5.45 -52.83 45.80
N VAL A 69 -5.71 -53.96 45.15
CA VAL A 69 -5.84 -54.02 43.69
C VAL A 69 -7.01 -53.15 43.20
N ALA A 70 -8.17 -53.21 43.87
CA ALA A 70 -9.31 -52.37 43.52
C ALA A 70 -9.00 -50.87 43.71
N ARG A 71 -8.29 -50.51 44.77
CA ARG A 71 -7.83 -49.14 45.02
C ARG A 71 -6.87 -48.66 43.93
N LEU A 72 -5.85 -49.46 43.60
CA LEU A 72 -4.88 -49.13 42.55
C LEU A 72 -5.55 -49.01 41.18
N GLN A 73 -6.53 -49.86 40.88
CA GLN A 73 -7.33 -49.78 39.66
C GLN A 73 -8.14 -48.47 39.61
N ALA A 74 -8.77 -48.06 40.71
CA ALA A 74 -9.50 -46.80 40.79
C ALA A 74 -8.56 -45.59 40.62
N GLU A 75 -7.39 -45.60 41.26
CA GLU A 75 -6.37 -44.55 41.11
C GLU A 75 -5.85 -44.47 39.67
N LEU A 76 -5.63 -45.60 39.01
CA LEU A 76 -5.19 -45.66 37.62
C LEU A 76 -6.26 -45.13 36.67
N GLN A 77 -7.54 -45.50 36.88
CA GLN A 77 -8.66 -44.95 36.10
C GLN A 77 -8.83 -43.44 36.31
N ALA A 78 -8.67 -42.95 37.53
CA ALA A 78 -8.72 -41.51 37.83
C ALA A 78 -7.61 -40.77 37.08
N ARG A 79 -6.36 -41.24 37.15
CA ARG A 79 -5.23 -40.67 36.41
C ARG A 79 -5.42 -40.73 34.90
N GLN A 80 -6.01 -41.79 34.37
CA GLN A 80 -6.33 -41.88 32.93
C GLN A 80 -7.36 -40.83 32.50
N ARG A 81 -8.39 -40.58 33.32
CA ARG A 81 -9.40 -39.53 33.05
C ARG A 81 -8.78 -38.14 33.12
N GLU A 82 -7.93 -37.88 34.11
CA GLU A 82 -7.19 -36.62 34.23
C GLU A 82 -6.27 -36.38 33.04
N ALA A 83 -5.50 -37.40 32.63
CA ALA A 83 -4.63 -37.32 31.45
C ALA A 83 -5.42 -37.09 30.15
N ALA A 84 -6.58 -37.75 29.99
CA ALA A 84 -7.46 -37.52 28.85
C ALA A 84 -8.03 -36.09 28.85
N GLY A 85 -8.45 -35.59 30.01
CA GLY A 85 -8.92 -34.21 30.17
C GLY A 85 -7.84 -33.18 29.85
N ALA A 86 -6.61 -33.38 30.34
CA ALA A 86 -5.47 -32.52 30.06
C ALA A 86 -5.11 -32.51 28.56
N ARG A 87 -5.15 -33.68 27.89
CA ARG A 87 -4.94 -33.78 26.44
C ARG A 87 -6.00 -33.01 25.66
N GLN A 88 -7.28 -33.18 26.01
CA GLN A 88 -8.36 -32.46 25.34
C GLN A 88 -8.26 -30.94 25.54
N GLN A 89 -7.86 -30.49 26.73
CA GLN A 89 -7.60 -29.07 26.99
C GLN A 89 -6.40 -28.56 26.17
N GLY A 90 -5.33 -29.34 26.08
CA GLY A 90 -4.16 -29.04 25.25
C GLY A 90 -4.51 -28.91 23.76
N GLU A 91 -5.30 -29.84 23.22
CA GLU A 91 -5.77 -29.81 21.83
C GLU A 91 -6.65 -28.58 21.55
N ARG A 92 -7.56 -28.23 22.48
CA ARG A 92 -8.37 -27.01 22.35
C ARG A 92 -7.52 -25.75 22.38
N ALA A 93 -6.55 -25.66 23.29
CA ALA A 93 -5.63 -24.53 23.37
C ALA A 93 -4.77 -24.42 22.11
N ALA A 94 -4.24 -25.53 21.61
CA ALA A 94 -3.49 -25.57 20.36
C ALA A 94 -4.36 -25.12 19.17
N GLY A 95 -5.61 -25.58 19.09
CA GLY A 95 -6.57 -25.11 18.09
C GLY A 95 -6.85 -23.61 18.17
N GLN A 96 -6.99 -23.05 19.37
CA GLN A 96 -7.17 -21.60 19.57
C GLN A 96 -5.93 -20.80 19.15
N VAL A 97 -4.73 -21.28 19.47
CA VAL A 97 -3.47 -20.64 19.05
C VAL A 97 -3.34 -20.68 17.53
N GLN A 98 -3.66 -21.82 16.90
CA GLN A 98 -3.64 -21.95 15.45
C GLN A 98 -4.62 -20.98 14.78
N GLN A 99 -5.85 -20.85 15.32
CA GLN A 99 -6.82 -19.91 14.78
C GLN A 99 -6.34 -18.46 14.89
N ARG A 100 -5.80 -18.06 16.05
CA ARG A 100 -5.24 -16.72 16.25
C ARG A 100 -4.08 -16.42 15.32
N LEU A 101 -3.25 -17.42 15.01
CA LEU A 101 -2.15 -17.28 14.06
C LEU A 101 -2.66 -17.06 12.64
N LEU A 102 -3.70 -17.79 12.21
CA LEU A 102 -4.36 -17.57 10.92
C LEU A 102 -5.00 -16.18 10.84
N ASP A 103 -5.70 -15.75 11.89
CA ASP A 103 -6.32 -14.43 11.95
C ASP A 103 -5.25 -13.30 11.91
N ALA A 104 -4.13 -13.48 12.62
CA ALA A 104 -3.02 -12.54 12.60
C ALA A 104 -2.35 -12.46 11.22
N GLN A 105 -2.17 -13.59 10.53
CA GLN A 105 -1.66 -13.64 9.16
C GLN A 105 -2.61 -12.96 8.18
N ALA A 106 -3.92 -13.18 8.31
CA ALA A 106 -4.93 -12.50 7.52
C ALA A 106 -4.89 -10.98 7.76
N GLY A 107 -4.82 -10.55 9.02
CA GLY A 107 -4.67 -9.13 9.38
C GLY A 107 -3.38 -8.50 8.83
N GLN A 108 -2.27 -9.24 8.85
CA GLN A 108 -0.99 -8.77 8.30
C GLN A 108 -1.07 -8.56 6.79
N SER A 109 -1.66 -9.50 6.04
CA SER A 109 -1.82 -9.36 4.59
C SER A 109 -2.75 -8.19 4.22
N GLN A 110 -3.82 -7.96 4.99
CA GLN A 110 -4.69 -6.79 4.82
C GLN A 110 -3.94 -5.48 5.08
N CYS A 111 -3.13 -5.40 6.14
CA CYS A 111 -2.33 -4.22 6.44
C CYS A 111 -1.30 -3.94 5.33
N GLN A 112 -0.67 -4.99 4.78
CA GLN A 112 0.26 -4.84 3.66
C GLN A 112 -0.43 -4.33 2.39
N GLN A 113 -1.62 -4.84 2.08
CA GLN A 113 -2.41 -4.36 0.95
C GLN A 113 -2.84 -2.90 1.15
N ALA A 114 -3.31 -2.54 2.35
CA ALA A 114 -3.67 -1.16 2.66
C ALA A 114 -2.48 -0.19 2.52
N LEU A 115 -1.30 -0.61 2.97
CA LEU A 115 -0.07 0.17 2.81
C LEU A 115 0.30 0.37 1.34
N GLN A 116 0.20 -0.69 0.51
CA GLN A 116 0.46 -0.58 -0.93
C GLN A 116 -0.53 0.36 -1.63
N VAL A 117 -1.82 0.27 -1.30
CA VAL A 117 -2.84 1.19 -1.82
C VAL A 117 -2.54 2.62 -1.40
N GLN A 118 -2.15 2.85 -0.14
CA GLN A 118 -1.79 4.18 0.35
C GLN A 118 -0.57 4.74 -0.39
N GLN A 119 0.48 3.94 -0.61
CA GLN A 119 1.66 4.35 -1.34
C GLN A 119 1.34 4.68 -2.81
N ALA A 120 0.52 3.86 -3.47
CA ALA A 120 0.08 4.12 -4.83
C ALA A 120 -0.74 5.43 -4.93
N ALA A 121 -1.64 5.68 -3.98
CA ALA A 121 -2.41 6.91 -3.91
C ALA A 121 -1.50 8.13 -3.66
N GLN A 122 -0.52 8.03 -2.77
CA GLN A 122 0.45 9.10 -2.53
C GLN A 122 1.27 9.41 -3.80
N ALA A 123 1.74 8.39 -4.51
CA ALA A 123 2.46 8.57 -5.77
C ALA A 123 1.59 9.27 -6.83
N GLN A 124 0.31 8.88 -6.96
CA GLN A 124 -0.64 9.53 -7.86
C GLN A 124 -0.87 11.00 -7.48
N CYS A 125 -1.01 11.32 -6.19
CA CYS A 125 -1.14 12.70 -5.73
C CYS A 125 0.11 13.53 -6.05
N GLN A 126 1.31 12.98 -5.85
CA GLN A 126 2.57 13.65 -6.19
C GLN A 126 2.66 13.93 -7.69
N GLN A 127 2.32 12.94 -8.52
CA GLN A 127 2.31 13.11 -9.98
C GLN A 127 1.29 14.16 -10.44
N ALA A 128 0.08 14.15 -9.87
CA ALA A 128 -0.93 15.16 -10.17
C ALA A 128 -0.47 16.57 -9.75
N GLN A 129 0.26 16.69 -8.64
CA GLN A 129 0.86 17.98 -8.21
C GLN A 129 1.93 18.45 -9.19
N THR A 130 2.84 17.58 -9.62
CA THR A 130 3.88 17.95 -10.59
C THR A 130 3.28 18.34 -11.93
N ASP A 131 2.26 17.62 -12.41
CA ASP A 131 1.57 17.95 -13.66
C ASP A 131 0.85 19.30 -13.57
N THR A 132 0.23 19.58 -12.43
CA THR A 132 -0.44 20.87 -12.20
C THR A 132 0.55 22.02 -12.17
N GLN A 133 1.71 21.83 -11.51
CA GLN A 133 2.79 22.83 -11.48
C GLN A 133 3.36 23.07 -12.88
N ALA A 134 3.60 22.01 -13.67
CA ALA A 134 4.09 22.13 -15.04
C ALA A 134 3.09 22.91 -15.93
N ARG A 135 1.79 22.63 -15.79
CA ARG A 135 0.74 23.38 -16.51
C ARG A 135 0.69 24.85 -16.08
N GLN A 136 0.84 25.15 -14.80
CA GLN A 136 0.90 26.53 -14.30
C GLN A 136 2.08 27.29 -14.91
N GLN A 137 3.27 26.70 -14.92
CA GLN A 137 4.46 27.30 -15.54
C GLN A 137 4.27 27.54 -17.05
N GLN A 138 3.63 26.60 -17.76
CA GLN A 138 3.30 26.78 -19.18
C GLN A 138 2.35 27.94 -19.41
N LEU A 139 1.30 28.07 -18.59
CA LEU A 139 0.35 29.18 -18.68
C LEU A 139 1.02 30.53 -18.36
N GLU A 140 1.90 30.58 -17.36
CA GLU A 140 2.68 31.78 -17.03
C GLU A 140 3.61 32.19 -18.18
N ALA A 141 4.28 31.23 -18.82
CA ALA A 141 5.11 31.48 -19.99
C ALA A 141 4.29 32.03 -21.18
N GLN A 142 3.12 31.44 -21.46
CA GLN A 142 2.21 31.92 -22.50
C GLN A 142 1.69 33.33 -22.21
N LEU A 143 1.35 33.64 -20.95
CA LEU A 143 0.95 34.99 -20.55
C LEU A 143 2.09 36.00 -20.70
N ALA A 144 3.32 35.62 -20.37
CA ALA A 144 4.49 36.46 -20.57
C ALA A 144 4.74 36.74 -22.07
N GLU A 145 4.61 35.73 -22.92
CA GLU A 145 4.73 35.87 -24.38
C GLU A 145 3.64 36.79 -24.94
N GLN A 146 2.38 36.60 -24.55
CA GLN A 146 1.27 37.47 -24.96
C GLN A 146 1.51 38.93 -24.56
N ARG A 147 2.05 39.18 -23.36
CA ARG A 147 2.41 40.54 -22.92
C ARG A 147 3.50 41.14 -23.79
N GLN A 148 4.53 40.37 -24.15
CA GLN A 148 5.60 40.82 -25.03
C GLN A 148 5.09 41.13 -26.44
N LEU A 149 4.24 40.26 -27.02
CA LEU A 149 3.63 40.50 -28.33
C LEU A 149 2.75 41.75 -28.31
N THR A 150 1.93 41.91 -27.27
CA THR A 150 1.08 43.10 -27.11
C THR A 150 1.92 44.37 -27.02
N ALA A 151 3.01 44.36 -26.25
CA ALA A 151 3.92 45.50 -26.14
C ALA A 151 4.60 45.84 -27.47
N ARG A 152 5.00 44.83 -28.25
CA ARG A 152 5.58 45.02 -29.59
C ARG A 152 4.56 45.62 -30.56
N LEU A 153 3.33 45.13 -30.55
CA LEU A 153 2.25 45.68 -31.36
C LEU A 153 1.95 47.12 -30.99
N ALA A 154 1.90 47.44 -29.69
CA ALA A 154 1.73 48.82 -29.22
C ALA A 154 2.86 49.73 -29.73
N ALA A 155 4.12 49.31 -29.62
CA ALA A 155 5.26 50.09 -30.11
C ALA A 155 5.20 50.31 -31.64
N LEU A 156 4.82 49.30 -32.43
CA LEU A 156 4.65 49.44 -33.88
C LEU A 156 3.49 50.39 -34.24
N LEU A 157 2.40 50.35 -33.48
CA LEU A 157 1.29 51.29 -33.67
C LEU A 157 1.71 52.72 -33.33
N GLU A 158 2.45 52.92 -32.23
CA GLU A 158 3.00 54.23 -31.87
C GLU A 158 3.96 54.77 -32.95
N GLU A 159 4.84 53.93 -33.49
CA GLU A 159 5.75 54.30 -34.57
C GLU A 159 4.99 54.64 -35.87
N SER A 160 3.98 53.85 -36.22
CA SER A 160 3.11 54.11 -37.37
C SER A 160 2.36 55.43 -37.23
N VAL A 161 1.77 55.69 -36.05
CA VAL A 161 1.07 56.96 -35.76
C VAL A 161 2.04 58.14 -35.83
N ALA A 162 3.26 58.01 -35.29
CA ALA A 162 4.27 59.04 -35.38
C ALA A 162 4.71 59.30 -36.83
N SER A 163 4.88 58.25 -37.63
CA SER A 163 5.17 58.36 -39.07
C SER A 163 4.04 59.06 -39.82
N MET A 164 2.78 58.68 -39.58
CA MET A 164 1.62 59.35 -40.15
C MET A 164 1.59 60.84 -39.78
N ALA A 165 1.78 61.19 -38.50
CA ALA A 165 1.84 62.59 -38.07
C ALA A 165 2.95 63.39 -38.77
N ARG A 166 4.14 62.79 -38.97
CA ARG A 166 5.23 63.40 -39.74
C ARG A 166 4.84 63.61 -41.21
N THR A 167 4.25 62.61 -41.86
CA THR A 167 3.83 62.72 -43.26
C THR A 167 2.69 63.73 -43.44
N GLU A 168 1.76 63.83 -42.50
CA GLU A 168 0.73 64.87 -42.47
C GLU A 168 1.34 66.26 -42.35
N THR A 169 2.30 66.44 -41.45
CA THR A 169 2.99 67.72 -41.26
C THR A 169 3.73 68.13 -42.54
N ALA A 170 4.50 67.21 -43.13
CA ALA A 170 5.18 67.44 -44.41
C ALA A 170 4.20 67.73 -45.56
N ASN A 171 3.04 67.08 -45.60
CA ASN A 171 2.01 67.36 -46.59
C ASN A 171 1.39 68.76 -46.40
N ARG A 172 1.15 69.19 -45.15
CA ARG A 172 0.69 70.55 -44.85
C ARG A 172 1.72 71.59 -45.29
N GLU A 173 3.00 71.36 -45.00
CA GLU A 173 4.09 72.23 -45.44
C GLU A 173 4.15 72.33 -46.97
N LEU A 174 4.12 71.20 -47.69
CA LEU A 174 4.07 71.18 -49.15
C LEU A 174 2.84 71.91 -49.70
N HIS A 175 1.68 71.76 -49.06
CA HIS A 175 0.47 72.48 -49.45
C HIS A 175 0.64 74.00 -49.28
N THR A 176 1.19 74.44 -48.15
CA THR A 176 1.47 75.88 -47.94
C THR A 176 2.47 76.43 -48.96
N LEU A 177 3.53 75.69 -49.29
CA LEU A 177 4.49 76.10 -50.32
C LEU A 177 3.84 76.16 -51.71
N ALA A 178 2.97 75.20 -52.03
CA ALA A 178 2.22 75.21 -53.30
C ALA A 178 1.31 76.43 -53.41
N LEU A 179 0.59 76.79 -52.34
CA LEU A 179 -0.23 78.01 -52.30
C LEU A 179 0.62 79.28 -52.46
N GLN A 180 1.78 79.36 -51.78
CA GLN A 180 2.72 80.47 -51.93
C GLN A 180 3.25 80.60 -53.36
N ALA A 181 3.59 79.48 -54.00
CA ALA A 181 4.02 79.46 -55.39
C ALA A 181 2.91 79.96 -56.32
N VAL A 182 1.68 79.45 -56.18
CA VAL A 182 0.52 79.90 -56.98
C VAL A 182 0.27 81.41 -56.78
N ALA A 183 0.34 81.91 -55.55
CA ALA A 183 0.18 83.34 -55.27
C ALA A 183 1.27 84.19 -55.93
N ALA A 184 2.54 83.77 -55.86
CA ALA A 184 3.65 84.45 -56.53
C ALA A 184 3.49 84.47 -58.06
N TRP A 185 3.01 83.36 -58.63
CA TRP A 185 2.68 83.29 -60.06
C TRP A 185 1.48 84.18 -60.44
N GLY A 186 0.45 84.26 -59.59
CA GLY A 186 -0.74 85.10 -59.82
C GLY A 186 -0.49 86.61 -59.65
N GLN A 187 0.52 87.01 -58.86
CA GLN A 187 0.95 88.41 -58.71
C GLN A 187 1.97 88.85 -59.78
N ALA A 188 2.34 87.95 -60.70
CA ALA A 188 3.18 88.33 -61.83
C ALA A 188 2.43 89.35 -62.71
N PRO A 189 3.03 90.51 -63.04
CA PRO A 189 2.38 91.51 -63.87
C PRO A 189 1.97 90.89 -65.21
N ASP A 190 0.73 91.17 -65.61
CA ASP A 190 0.15 90.73 -66.87
C ASP A 190 1.10 91.12 -68.00
N PRO A 191 1.63 90.17 -68.79
CA PRO A 191 2.54 90.48 -69.89
C PRO A 191 1.92 91.42 -70.94
N ALA A 192 0.59 91.58 -70.95
CA ALA A 192 -0.10 92.54 -71.79
C ALA A 192 0.02 94.01 -71.32
N GLN A 193 0.41 94.27 -70.07
CA GLN A 193 0.52 95.62 -69.50
C GLN A 193 1.98 96.10 -69.33
N ALA A 194 2.97 95.29 -69.70
CA ALA A 194 4.37 95.69 -69.69
C ALA A 194 4.66 96.64 -70.87
N PRO A 195 5.18 97.86 -70.65
CA PRO A 195 5.47 98.78 -71.73
C PRO A 195 6.52 98.18 -72.68
N SER A 196 6.13 97.99 -73.93
CA SER A 196 6.89 97.37 -75.05
C SER A 196 8.10 98.19 -75.52
N VAL A 197 8.78 98.88 -74.61
CA VAL A 197 9.83 99.85 -74.95
C VAL A 197 11.05 99.58 -74.08
N LEU A 198 11.81 98.56 -74.48
CA LEU A 198 13.28 98.45 -74.44
C LEU A 198 13.66 96.99 -74.68
N GLY A 199 14.72 96.79 -75.47
CA GLY A 199 15.09 95.52 -76.07
C GLY A 199 15.18 94.32 -75.13
N GLU A 200 15.21 93.17 -75.78
CA GLU A 200 15.20 91.80 -75.28
C GLU A 200 15.95 91.44 -73.95
N PRO A 201 17.02 92.11 -73.47
CA PRO A 201 17.63 91.77 -72.18
C PRO A 201 16.70 91.82 -70.96
N PHE A 202 15.76 92.77 -70.85
CA PHE A 202 14.96 92.91 -69.62
C PHE A 202 13.85 91.86 -69.49
N LEU A 203 13.23 91.46 -70.62
CA LEU A 203 12.33 90.32 -70.65
C LEU A 203 13.08 89.03 -70.30
N ARG A 204 14.28 88.82 -70.86
CA ARG A 204 15.15 87.69 -70.51
C ARG A 204 15.58 87.70 -69.05
N LEU A 205 15.80 88.86 -68.43
CA LEU A 205 16.09 88.99 -66.99
C LEU A 205 14.88 88.66 -66.12
N SER A 206 13.68 89.11 -66.51
CA SER A 206 12.44 88.76 -65.79
C SER A 206 12.12 87.26 -65.91
N GLN A 207 12.41 86.67 -67.07
CA GLN A 207 12.29 85.24 -67.32
C GLN A 207 13.33 84.44 -66.52
N ALA A 208 14.60 84.85 -66.54
CA ALA A 208 15.66 84.23 -65.74
C ALA A 208 15.39 84.33 -64.23
N ARG A 209 14.76 85.42 -63.77
CA ARG A 209 14.32 85.57 -62.37
C ARG A 209 13.19 84.58 -62.03
N ARG A 210 12.20 84.42 -62.92
CA ARG A 210 11.14 83.41 -62.76
C ARG A 210 11.69 81.99 -62.78
N GLU A 211 12.63 81.68 -63.68
CA GLU A 211 13.32 80.40 -63.73
C GLU A 211 14.12 80.16 -62.45
N SER A 212 14.85 81.16 -61.94
CA SER A 212 15.61 81.07 -60.69
C SER A 212 14.72 80.91 -59.45
N GLU A 213 13.52 81.49 -59.45
CA GLU A 213 12.53 81.29 -58.39
C GLU A 213 11.89 79.90 -58.49
N ALA A 214 11.50 79.46 -59.69
CA ALA A 214 11.00 78.10 -59.93
C ALA A 214 12.01 77.02 -59.53
N GLU A 215 13.29 77.21 -59.86
CA GLU A 215 14.38 76.31 -59.47
C GLU A 215 14.55 76.25 -57.94
N ARG A 216 14.44 77.40 -57.25
CA ARG A 216 14.43 77.46 -55.79
C ARG A 216 13.24 76.71 -55.18
N TRP A 217 12.05 76.83 -55.77
CA TRP A 217 10.88 76.07 -55.33
C TRP A 217 11.04 74.57 -55.56
N ARG A 218 11.61 74.15 -56.71
CA ARG A 218 11.95 72.74 -56.99
C ARG A 218 12.90 72.17 -55.96
N GLN A 219 14.00 72.87 -55.69
CA GLN A 219 14.99 72.45 -54.68
C GLN A 219 14.35 72.30 -53.29
N ARG A 220 13.41 73.18 -52.92
CA ARG A 220 12.68 73.09 -51.65
C ARG A 220 11.73 71.90 -51.60
N ILE A 221 11.02 71.61 -52.69
CA ILE A 221 10.13 70.44 -52.81
C ILE A 221 10.96 69.15 -52.75
N ASP A 222 12.08 69.10 -53.44
CA ASP A 222 12.96 67.93 -53.46
C ASP A 222 13.60 67.68 -52.09
N ALA A 223 14.02 68.73 -51.37
CA ALA A 223 14.50 68.60 -50.00
C ALA A 223 13.43 68.02 -49.05
N LEU A 224 12.16 68.43 -49.22
CA LEU A 224 11.03 67.88 -48.44
C LEU A 224 10.61 66.47 -48.86
N ARG A 225 10.88 66.06 -50.11
CA ARG A 225 10.67 64.67 -50.56
C ARG A 225 11.79 63.74 -50.11
N ALA A 226 13.04 64.21 -50.11
CA ALA A 226 14.21 63.43 -49.69
C ALA A 226 14.31 63.24 -48.16
N GLY A 227 13.58 64.04 -47.38
CA GLY A 227 13.45 63.88 -45.92
C GLY A 227 12.32 62.92 -45.47
N ARG A 228 11.66 62.23 -46.41
CA ARG A 228 10.70 61.13 -46.13
C ARG A 228 11.42 59.79 -46.19
#